data_AF-A0A182J2I6-F1
#
_entry.id   AF-A0A182J2I6-F1
#
_cell.length_a   1.000
_cell.length_b   1.000
_cell.length_c   1.000
_cell.angle_alpha   90.00
_cell.angle_beta   90.00
_cell.angle_gamma   90.00
#
_symmetry.space_group_name_H-M   'P 1'
#
loop_
_entity.id
_entity.type
_entity.pdbx_description
1 polymer ?
#
loop_
_entity_poly.entity_id
_entity_poly.type
_entity_poly.pdbx_seq_one_letter_code
_entity_poly.pdbx_strand_id
1 'polypeptide(L)'
;MIRDISKRLLQERKLHPRQTELLQQGDNFGRKPALNFADNLFDEAENNPSLTEEHLLDHIHTIILGGNDTTTTTMSNLVLMLAIHQDVQEAVYQEVISECPDKTKPITTEEANSLAYTEMVCKETMRLFPVGPLLARKCLADVKLDEKHTIPEGCCVCISVYTMHRAASIWGPEPTKFNPDHFLPEKVANRHPYAYIPFS
;
A
#
# COMPACT_ATOMS: atom_id res chain seq x y z
N MET A 1 -1.77 -3.50 -23.26
CA MET A 1 -0.61 -2.91 -22.55
C MET A 1 -0.17 -3.76 -21.36
N ILE A 2 -0.90 -3.83 -20.23
CA ILE A 2 -0.49 -4.66 -19.06
C ILE A 2 -0.46 -6.17 -19.38
N ARG A 3 -1.42 -6.65 -20.18
CA ARG A 3 -1.44 -8.06 -20.64
C ARG A 3 -0.26 -8.44 -21.53
N ASP A 4 0.31 -7.47 -22.22
CA ASP A 4 1.46 -7.68 -23.10
C ASP A 4 2.75 -7.71 -22.30
N ILE A 5 2.85 -6.90 -21.24
CA ILE A 5 3.97 -6.93 -20.28
C ILE A 5 4.08 -8.30 -19.62
N SER A 6 2.96 -8.85 -19.13
CA SER A 6 2.97 -10.14 -18.41
C SER A 6 3.32 -11.32 -19.34
N LYS A 7 2.80 -11.30 -20.57
CA LYS A 7 3.20 -12.27 -21.61
C LYS A 7 4.68 -12.17 -21.95
N ARG A 8 5.21 -10.95 -22.03
CA ARG A 8 6.64 -10.73 -22.29
C ARG A 8 7.50 -11.26 -21.15
N LEU A 9 7.16 -10.99 -19.88
CA LEU A 9 7.87 -11.53 -18.72
C LEU A 9 7.88 -13.07 -18.73
N LEU A 10 6.75 -13.68 -19.09
CA LEU A 10 6.64 -15.13 -19.21
C LEU A 10 7.49 -15.69 -20.36
N GLN A 11 7.54 -15.00 -21.50
CA GLN A 11 8.39 -15.38 -22.63
C GLN A 11 9.89 -15.24 -22.29
N GLU A 12 10.29 -14.13 -21.67
CA GLU A 12 11.66 -13.91 -21.21
C GLU A 12 12.10 -15.01 -20.23
N ARG A 13 11.21 -15.43 -19.32
CA ARG A 13 11.45 -16.55 -18.41
C ARG A 13 11.64 -17.88 -19.13
N LYS A 14 10.84 -18.18 -20.16
CA LYS A 14 10.97 -19.42 -20.96
C LYS A 14 12.26 -19.43 -21.78
N LEU A 15 12.67 -18.28 -22.31
CA LEU A 15 13.90 -18.11 -23.12
C LEU A 15 15.17 -18.13 -22.26
N HIS A 16 15.07 -17.66 -21.02
CA HIS A 16 16.15 -17.63 -20.06
C HIS A 16 15.74 -18.35 -18.77
N PRO A 17 15.66 -19.71 -18.78
CA PRO A 17 15.46 -20.48 -17.56
C PRO A 17 16.52 -20.09 -16.53
N ARG A 18 16.14 -19.86 -15.27
CA ARG A 18 17.10 -19.43 -14.24
C ARG A 18 18.20 -20.50 -14.13
N GLN A 19 19.44 -20.11 -14.38
CA GLN A 19 20.60 -20.97 -14.16
C GLN A 19 20.72 -21.24 -12.66
N THR A 20 20.61 -22.51 -12.27
CA THR A 20 20.66 -23.01 -10.88
C THR A 20 21.94 -22.59 -10.13
N GLU A 21 22.99 -22.18 -10.85
CA GLU A 21 24.27 -21.72 -10.29
C GLU A 21 24.17 -20.39 -9.52
N LEU A 22 23.23 -19.49 -9.89
CA LEU A 22 23.01 -18.23 -9.16
C LEU A 22 22.33 -18.42 -7.81
N LEU A 23 21.70 -19.58 -7.56
CA LEU A 23 21.10 -19.93 -6.27
C LEU A 23 22.14 -20.35 -5.21
N GLN A 24 23.39 -20.61 -5.62
CA GLN A 24 24.49 -21.03 -4.72
C GLN A 24 25.34 -19.86 -4.21
N GLN A 25 25.25 -18.67 -4.84
CA GLN A 25 25.82 -17.45 -4.27
C GLN A 25 24.82 -16.85 -3.29
N GLY A 26 24.75 -17.44 -2.09
CA GLY A 26 24.12 -16.76 -0.97
C GLY A 26 24.86 -15.47 -0.65
N ASP A 27 24.19 -14.54 0.03
CA ASP A 27 24.89 -13.43 0.68
C ASP A 27 25.97 -13.99 1.64
N ASN A 28 26.83 -13.14 2.20
CA ASN A 28 27.84 -13.56 3.20
C ASN A 28 27.24 -14.29 4.44
N PHE A 29 25.92 -14.43 4.53
CA PHE A 29 25.15 -15.11 5.57
C PHE A 29 24.42 -16.37 5.06
N GLY A 30 24.67 -16.82 3.82
CA GLY A 30 24.09 -18.05 3.25
C GLY A 30 22.61 -17.94 2.88
N ARG A 31 22.06 -16.72 2.78
CA ARG A 31 20.66 -16.52 2.39
C ARG A 31 20.51 -16.61 0.87
N LYS A 32 19.48 -17.31 0.40
CA LYS A 32 19.12 -17.34 -1.03
C LYS A 32 18.92 -15.91 -1.55
N PRO A 33 19.30 -15.61 -2.81
CA PRO A 33 19.04 -14.31 -3.41
C PRO A 33 17.56 -13.94 -3.30
N ALA A 34 17.24 -12.69 -2.94
CA ALA A 34 15.87 -12.22 -2.87
C ALA A 34 15.25 -12.25 -4.27
N LEU A 35 14.40 -13.24 -4.52
CA LEU A 35 13.64 -13.37 -5.75
C LEU A 35 12.50 -12.36 -5.77
N ASN A 36 12.24 -11.75 -6.92
CA ASN A 36 11.06 -10.92 -7.10
C ASN A 36 9.77 -11.78 -7.11
N PHE A 37 8.61 -11.14 -7.04
CA PHE A 37 7.33 -11.85 -6.97
C PHE A 37 7.11 -12.84 -8.12
N ALA A 38 7.36 -12.40 -9.36
CA ALA A 38 7.16 -13.24 -10.54
C ALA A 38 8.09 -14.47 -10.48
N ASP A 39 9.33 -14.26 -10.07
CA ASP A 39 10.32 -15.30 -9.89
C ASP A 39 9.89 -16.39 -8.88
N ASN A 40 9.37 -15.98 -7.72
CA ASN A 40 8.84 -16.93 -6.74
C ASN A 40 7.60 -17.68 -7.26
N LEU A 41 6.74 -16.96 -7.98
CA LEU A 41 5.52 -17.54 -8.54
C LEU A 41 5.82 -18.58 -9.64
N PHE A 42 6.85 -18.34 -10.45
CA PHE A 42 7.33 -19.31 -11.43
C PHE A 42 7.90 -20.57 -10.78
N ASP A 43 8.73 -20.41 -9.75
CA ASP A 43 9.34 -21.54 -9.04
C ASP A 43 8.26 -22.40 -8.32
N GLU A 44 7.20 -21.77 -7.81
CA GLU A 44 6.05 -22.48 -7.22
C GLU A 44 5.27 -23.27 -8.28
N ALA A 45 5.03 -22.69 -9.45
CA ALA A 45 4.30 -23.37 -10.52
C ALA A 45 5.04 -24.59 -11.11
N GLU A 46 6.38 -24.62 -11.04
CA GLU A 46 7.16 -25.81 -11.42
C GLU A 46 6.84 -27.03 -10.54
N ASN A 47 6.46 -26.80 -9.28
CA ASN A 47 6.18 -27.85 -8.30
C ASN A 47 4.67 -28.05 -8.06
N ASN A 48 3.82 -27.19 -8.63
CA ASN A 48 2.38 -27.19 -8.42
C ASN A 48 1.60 -27.14 -9.75
N PRO A 49 1.20 -28.31 -10.29
CA PRO A 49 0.47 -28.39 -11.55
C PRO A 49 -0.91 -27.69 -11.57
N SER A 50 -1.44 -27.28 -10.41
CA SER A 50 -2.68 -26.50 -10.34
C SER A 50 -2.48 -25.01 -10.70
N LEU A 51 -1.23 -24.51 -10.69
CA LEU A 51 -0.88 -23.18 -11.17
C LEU A 51 -0.60 -23.22 -12.66
N THR A 52 -1.67 -23.06 -13.45
CA THR A 52 -1.58 -22.99 -14.91
C THR A 52 -0.88 -21.70 -15.36
N GLU A 53 -0.42 -21.67 -16.61
CA GLU A 53 0.13 -20.45 -17.23
C GLU A 53 -0.88 -19.28 -17.22
N GLU A 54 -2.17 -19.57 -17.29
CA GLU A 54 -3.22 -18.56 -17.16
C GLU A 54 -3.26 -17.98 -15.74
N HIS A 55 -3.22 -18.83 -14.70
CA HIS A 55 -3.15 -18.37 -13.31
C HIS A 55 -1.89 -17.51 -13.06
N LEU A 56 -0.75 -17.88 -13.64
CA LEU A 56 0.48 -17.09 -13.55
C LEU A 56 0.29 -15.68 -14.11
N LEU A 57 -0.27 -15.59 -15.32
CA LEU A 57 -0.55 -14.31 -15.96
C LEU A 57 -1.53 -13.47 -15.13
N ASP A 58 -2.58 -14.08 -14.60
CA ASP A 58 -3.60 -13.39 -13.80
C ASP A 58 -3.04 -12.86 -12.48
N HIS A 59 -2.19 -13.62 -11.79
CA HIS A 59 -1.50 -13.15 -10.59
C HIS A 59 -0.54 -12.01 -10.87
N ILE A 60 0.25 -12.09 -11.96
CA ILE A 60 1.15 -11.00 -12.38
C ILE A 60 0.33 -9.75 -12.72
N HIS A 61 -0.78 -9.88 -13.47
CA HIS A 61 -1.68 -8.77 -13.77
C HIS A 61 -2.22 -8.12 -12.49
N THR A 62 -2.68 -8.93 -11.55
CA THR A 62 -3.28 -8.45 -10.29
C THR A 62 -2.28 -7.63 -9.49
N ILE A 63 -1.03 -8.08 -9.38
CA ILE A 63 0.03 -7.36 -8.65
C ILE A 63 0.40 -6.04 -9.35
N ILE A 64 0.55 -6.04 -10.67
CA ILE A 64 0.88 -4.82 -11.42
C ILE A 64 -0.25 -3.79 -11.26
N LEU A 65 -1.50 -4.21 -11.43
CA LEU A 65 -2.65 -3.34 -11.29
C LEU A 65 -2.77 -2.79 -9.86
N GLY A 66 -2.71 -3.70 -8.87
CA GLY A 66 -2.86 -3.35 -7.46
C GLY A 66 -1.77 -2.41 -6.94
N GLY A 67 -0.54 -2.53 -7.45
CA GLY A 67 0.59 -1.69 -7.07
C GLY A 67 0.73 -0.39 -7.87
N ASN A 68 0.21 -0.31 -9.11
CA ASN A 68 0.42 0.85 -9.96
C ASN A 68 -0.61 1.95 -9.74
N ASP A 69 -1.90 1.68 -10.03
CA ASP A 69 -2.93 2.73 -10.04
C ASP A 69 -3.11 3.37 -8.66
N THR A 70 -3.04 2.56 -7.60
CA THR A 70 -3.16 2.99 -6.20
C THR A 70 -2.01 3.91 -5.78
N THR A 71 -0.77 3.49 -6.07
CA THR A 71 0.43 4.24 -5.73
C THR A 71 0.51 5.53 -6.54
N THR A 72 0.29 5.47 -7.86
CA THR A 72 0.34 6.66 -8.73
C THR A 72 -0.69 7.69 -8.29
N THR A 73 -1.93 7.27 -8.01
CA THR A 73 -2.98 8.19 -7.53
C THR A 73 -2.61 8.82 -6.19
N THR A 74 -2.08 8.03 -5.24
CA THR A 74 -1.65 8.54 -3.94
C THR A 74 -0.50 9.54 -4.09
N MET A 75 0.50 9.22 -4.90
CA MET A 75 1.64 10.10 -5.17
C MET A 75 1.24 11.39 -5.87
N SER A 76 0.33 11.35 -6.84
CA SER A 76 -0.18 12.56 -7.50
C SER A 76 -0.87 13.49 -6.51
N ASN A 77 -1.70 12.96 -5.62
CA ASN A 77 -2.33 13.77 -4.57
C ASN A 77 -1.29 14.29 -3.57
N LEU A 78 -0.31 13.48 -3.17
CA LEU A 78 0.75 13.90 -2.25
C LEU A 78 1.53 15.09 -2.80
N VAL A 79 2.00 15.00 -4.04
CA VAL A 79 2.75 16.09 -4.70
C VAL A 79 1.87 17.33 -4.84
N LEU A 80 0.58 17.17 -5.16
CA LEU A 80 -0.36 18.30 -5.21
C LEU A 80 -0.54 18.96 -3.83
N MET A 81 -0.69 18.18 -2.77
CA MET A 81 -0.84 18.72 -1.41
C MET A 81 0.42 19.44 -0.95
N LEU A 82 1.61 18.92 -1.24
CA LEU A 82 2.88 19.61 -0.97
C LEU A 82 2.99 20.92 -1.76
N ALA A 83 2.58 20.94 -3.04
CA ALA A 83 2.60 22.16 -3.84
C ALA A 83 1.64 23.23 -3.31
N ILE A 84 0.49 22.84 -2.76
CA ILE A 84 -0.50 23.76 -2.16
C ILE A 84 -0.06 24.24 -0.76
N HIS A 85 0.56 23.38 0.03
CA HIS A 85 0.96 23.63 1.43
C HIS A 85 2.47 23.79 1.55
N GLN A 86 2.96 24.98 1.20
CA GLN A 86 4.40 25.32 1.17
C GLN A 86 5.08 25.18 2.53
N ASP A 87 4.36 25.43 3.63
CA ASP A 87 4.82 25.22 5.00
C ASP A 87 5.07 23.73 5.30
N VAL A 88 4.17 22.85 4.87
CA VAL A 88 4.34 21.40 5.00
C VAL A 88 5.45 20.91 4.09
N GLN A 89 5.56 21.43 2.87
CA GLN A 89 6.65 21.11 1.94
C GLN A 89 8.01 21.47 2.53
N GLU A 90 8.14 22.65 3.13
CA GLU A 90 9.37 23.08 3.79
C GLU A 90 9.70 22.17 4.98
N ALA A 91 8.73 21.81 5.80
CA ALA A 91 8.94 20.89 6.93
C ALA A 91 9.42 19.50 6.46
N VAL A 92 8.82 18.94 5.40
CA VAL A 92 9.28 17.68 4.77
C VAL A 92 10.70 17.83 4.23
N TYR A 93 11.01 18.95 3.55
CA TYR A 93 12.36 19.20 3.04
C TYR A 93 13.40 19.25 4.18
N GLN A 94 13.10 19.97 5.26
CA GLN A 94 13.97 20.08 6.43
C GLN A 94 14.19 18.73 7.12
N GLU A 95 13.16 17.89 7.22
CA GLU A 95 13.30 16.52 7.71
C GLU A 95 14.22 15.69 6.82
N VAL A 96 13.99 15.68 5.50
CA VAL A 96 14.78 14.88 4.55
C VAL A 96 16.25 15.29 4.56
N ILE A 97 16.58 16.58 4.62
CA ILE A 97 17.99 17.00 4.69
C ILE A 97 18.67 16.69 6.03
N SER A 98 17.89 16.54 7.11
CA SER A 98 18.38 16.16 8.44
C SER A 98 18.65 14.66 8.50
N GLU A 99 17.66 13.86 8.12
CA GLU A 99 17.71 12.40 8.27
C GLU A 99 18.46 11.71 7.12
N CYS A 100 18.52 12.33 5.93
CA CYS A 100 19.21 11.81 4.74
C CYS A 100 20.29 12.80 4.24
N PRO A 101 21.38 13.04 4.99
CA PRO A 101 22.34 14.11 4.69
C PRO A 101 23.22 13.83 3.45
N ASP A 102 23.48 12.57 3.10
CA ASP A 102 24.33 12.20 1.96
C ASP A 102 23.52 12.13 0.66
N LYS A 103 23.47 13.26 -0.06
CA LYS A 103 22.77 13.41 -1.33
C LYS A 103 23.41 12.64 -2.50
N THR A 104 24.57 12.02 -2.30
CA THR A 104 25.30 11.30 -3.37
C THR A 104 24.92 9.82 -3.46
N LYS A 105 24.16 9.32 -2.48
CA LYS A 105 23.74 7.93 -2.40
C LYS A 105 22.22 7.80 -2.44
N PRO A 106 21.70 6.64 -2.88
CA PRO A 106 20.29 6.31 -2.71
C PRO A 106 19.91 6.30 -1.23
N ILE A 107 18.69 6.75 -0.92
CA ILE A 107 18.10 6.66 0.42
C ILE A 107 17.98 5.19 0.81
N THR A 108 18.48 4.85 2.00
CA THR A 108 18.37 3.51 2.59
C THR A 108 17.00 3.29 3.23
N THR A 109 16.65 2.03 3.49
CA THR A 109 15.40 1.70 4.20
C THR A 109 15.39 2.28 5.61
N GLU A 110 16.55 2.25 6.27
CA GLU A 110 16.73 2.80 7.61
C GLU A 110 16.50 4.31 7.64
N GLU A 111 17.10 5.06 6.71
CA GLU A 111 16.87 6.51 6.59
C GLU A 111 15.40 6.81 6.26
N ALA A 112 14.79 6.06 5.33
CA ALA A 112 13.38 6.25 4.99
C ALA A 112 12.45 6.03 6.20
N ASN A 113 12.78 5.08 7.08
CA ASN A 113 12.01 4.82 8.30
C ASN A 113 12.17 5.93 9.37
N SER A 114 13.18 6.80 9.25
CA SER A 114 13.36 7.95 10.14
C SER A 114 12.52 9.17 9.74
N LEU A 115 11.91 9.18 8.54
CA LEU A 115 11.13 10.30 8.01
C LEU A 115 9.69 10.34 8.58
N ALA A 116 9.58 10.53 9.90
CA ALA A 116 8.33 10.43 10.63
C ALA A 116 7.28 11.48 10.20
N TYR A 117 7.67 12.74 10.00
CA TYR A 117 6.79 13.80 9.53
C TYR A 117 6.33 13.54 8.10
N THR A 118 7.24 13.12 7.21
CA THR A 118 6.91 12.69 5.84
C THR A 118 5.88 11.56 5.85
N GLU A 119 6.00 10.59 6.75
CA GLU A 119 5.01 9.53 6.93
C GLU A 119 3.63 10.09 7.34
N MET A 120 3.59 11.08 8.25
CA MET A 120 2.34 11.76 8.61
C MET A 120 1.70 12.48 7.43
N VAL A 121 2.48 13.13 6.57
CA VAL A 121 2.01 13.80 5.35
C VAL A 121 1.42 12.78 4.36
N CYS A 122 2.08 11.64 4.18
CA CYS A 122 1.56 10.52 3.38
C CYS A 122 0.23 10.00 3.94
N LYS A 123 0.15 9.80 5.26
CA LYS A 123 -1.07 9.35 5.94
C LYS A 123 -2.22 10.36 5.81
N GLU A 124 -1.94 11.64 5.96
CA GLU A 124 -2.93 12.70 5.78
C GLU A 124 -3.42 12.82 4.34
N THR A 125 -2.53 12.60 3.37
CA THR A 125 -2.90 12.50 1.96
C THR A 125 -3.85 11.33 1.74
N MET A 126 -3.55 10.14 2.24
CA MET A 126 -4.45 8.96 2.12
C MET A 126 -5.76 9.12 2.90
N ARG A 127 -5.75 9.88 4.01
CA ARG A 127 -6.96 10.20 4.77
C ARG A 127 -7.93 11.00 3.92
N LEU A 128 -7.45 12.07 3.29
CA LEU A 128 -8.27 12.93 2.44
C LEU A 128 -8.53 12.31 1.07
N PHE A 129 -7.58 11.61 0.47
CA PHE A 129 -7.72 11.06 -0.88
C PHE A 129 -7.58 9.52 -0.85
N PRO A 130 -8.49 8.80 -0.17
CA PRO A 130 -8.42 7.34 -0.13
C PRO A 130 -8.73 6.78 -1.52
N VAL A 131 -7.80 5.99 -2.08
CA VAL A 131 -8.00 5.34 -3.38
C VAL A 131 -9.16 4.33 -3.33
N GLY A 132 -9.36 3.68 -2.18
CA GLY A 132 -10.54 2.87 -1.88
C GLY A 132 -11.53 3.61 -0.97
N PRO A 133 -12.44 4.46 -1.49
CA PRO A 133 -13.32 5.29 -0.65
C PRO A 133 -14.49 4.52 0.00
N LEU A 134 -14.78 3.31 -0.47
CA LEU A 134 -15.90 2.49 -0.04
C LEU A 134 -15.50 1.00 0.00
N LEU A 135 -15.73 0.35 1.13
CA LEU A 135 -15.56 -1.10 1.28
C LEU A 135 -16.94 -1.74 1.29
N ALA A 136 -17.13 -2.85 0.57
CA ALA A 136 -18.39 -3.57 0.53
C ALA A 136 -18.16 -5.07 0.75
N ARG A 137 -19.07 -5.71 1.50
CA ARG A 137 -19.12 -7.16 1.70
C ARG A 137 -20.57 -7.64 1.66
N LYS A 138 -20.83 -8.75 0.98
CA LYS A 138 -22.13 -9.44 1.03
C LYS A 138 -22.13 -10.41 2.21
N CYS A 139 -23.13 -10.31 3.08
CA CYS A 139 -23.35 -11.26 4.15
C CYS A 139 -23.81 -12.60 3.56
N LEU A 140 -23.01 -13.66 3.76
CA LEU A 140 -23.34 -15.02 3.33
C LEU A 140 -24.15 -15.79 4.38
N ALA A 141 -24.35 -15.20 5.56
CA ALA A 141 -25.19 -15.67 6.64
C ALA A 141 -25.55 -14.46 7.52
N ASP A 142 -26.50 -14.63 8.44
CA ASP A 142 -26.82 -13.64 9.47
C ASP A 142 -25.57 -13.27 10.29
N VAL A 143 -25.28 -11.97 10.41
CA VAL A 143 -24.16 -11.43 11.20
C VAL A 143 -24.71 -10.72 12.43
N LYS A 144 -24.51 -11.31 13.61
CA LYS A 144 -24.84 -10.65 14.89
C LYS A 144 -23.80 -9.58 15.21
N LEU A 145 -24.24 -8.33 15.36
CA LEU A 145 -23.39 -7.20 15.77
C LEU A 145 -23.33 -7.07 17.28
N ASP A 146 -24.47 -7.25 17.94
CA ASP A 146 -24.62 -7.27 19.39
C ASP A 146 -25.86 -8.11 19.78
N GLU A 147 -26.30 -8.02 21.05
CA GLU A 147 -27.47 -8.77 21.53
C GLU A 147 -28.80 -8.41 20.86
N LYS A 148 -28.90 -7.21 20.27
CA LYS A 148 -30.15 -6.65 19.73
C LYS A 148 -30.12 -6.48 18.22
N HIS A 149 -28.93 -6.42 17.61
CA HIS A 149 -28.77 -6.12 16.19
C HIS A 149 -28.15 -7.29 15.43
N THR A 150 -28.86 -7.73 14.38
CA THR A 150 -28.40 -8.73 13.42
C THR A 150 -28.53 -8.15 12.02
N ILE A 151 -27.47 -8.24 11.23
CA ILE A 151 -27.50 -7.98 9.80
C ILE A 151 -27.95 -9.29 9.11
N PRO A 152 -29.08 -9.30 8.39
CA PRO A 152 -29.56 -10.51 7.73
C PRO A 152 -28.63 -11.04 6.63
N GLU A 153 -28.69 -12.34 6.37
CA GLU A 153 -28.12 -12.97 5.19
C GLU A 153 -28.56 -12.24 3.91
N GLY A 154 -27.63 -12.10 2.96
CA GLY A 154 -27.88 -11.49 1.66
C GLY A 154 -27.73 -9.97 1.64
N CYS A 155 -27.71 -9.29 2.81
CA CYS A 155 -27.43 -7.86 2.90
C CYS A 155 -26.01 -7.52 2.42
N CYS A 156 -25.85 -6.34 1.84
CA CYS A 156 -24.54 -5.76 1.53
C CYS A 156 -24.19 -4.74 2.61
N VAL A 157 -23.08 -4.97 3.32
CA VAL A 157 -22.55 -4.06 4.32
C VAL A 157 -21.50 -3.19 3.65
N CYS A 158 -21.67 -1.87 3.77
CA CYS A 158 -20.77 -0.89 3.20
C CYS A 158 -20.12 -0.03 4.29
N ILE A 159 -18.80 0.16 4.23
CA ILE A 159 -18.05 1.08 5.09
C ILE A 159 -17.53 2.22 4.22
N SER A 160 -18.02 3.44 4.45
CA SER A 160 -17.52 4.62 3.76
C SER A 160 -16.25 5.12 4.42
N VAL A 161 -15.09 4.68 3.91
CA VAL A 161 -13.77 5.16 4.31
C VAL A 161 -13.69 6.68 4.13
N TYR A 162 -14.19 7.18 3.00
CA TYR A 162 -14.21 8.61 2.69
C TYR A 162 -14.90 9.46 3.76
N THR A 163 -16.11 9.04 4.18
CA THR A 163 -16.91 9.78 5.16
C THR A 163 -16.32 9.64 6.55
N MET A 164 -15.90 8.43 6.94
CA MET A 164 -15.29 8.18 8.24
C MET A 164 -13.98 8.95 8.42
N HIS A 165 -13.14 8.99 7.38
CA HIS A 165 -11.91 9.77 7.37
C HIS A 165 -12.16 11.28 7.45
N ARG A 166 -13.40 11.76 7.30
CA ARG A 166 -13.79 13.18 7.39
C ARG A 166 -14.78 13.47 8.53
N ALA A 167 -15.04 12.49 9.40
CA ALA A 167 -15.97 12.68 10.49
C ALA A 167 -15.38 13.66 11.53
N ALA A 168 -16.04 14.79 11.75
CA ALA A 168 -15.58 15.79 12.71
C ALA A 168 -15.51 15.27 14.15
N SER A 169 -16.34 14.28 14.49
CA SER A 169 -16.29 13.57 15.78
C SER A 169 -15.00 12.78 16.01
N ILE A 170 -14.26 12.46 14.93
CA ILE A 170 -13.01 11.69 14.97
C ILE A 170 -11.80 12.58 14.71
N TRP A 171 -11.92 13.49 13.73
CA TRP A 171 -10.80 14.28 13.21
C TRP A 171 -10.84 15.75 13.65
N GLY A 172 -11.83 16.16 14.45
CA GLY A 172 -11.96 17.53 14.97
C GLY A 172 -12.77 18.46 14.06
N PRO A 173 -12.82 19.77 14.36
CA PRO A 173 -13.77 20.71 13.75
C PRO A 173 -13.52 21.00 12.27
N GLU A 174 -12.31 20.75 11.76
CA GLU A 174 -11.94 21.04 10.37
C GLU A 174 -11.39 19.80 9.65
N PRO A 175 -12.16 18.71 9.56
CA PRO A 175 -11.67 17.42 9.11
C PRO A 175 -11.34 17.40 7.61
N THR A 176 -11.74 18.43 6.86
CA THR A 176 -11.43 18.55 5.43
C THR A 176 -10.13 19.31 5.17
N LYS A 177 -9.54 19.97 6.17
CA LYS A 177 -8.24 20.62 6.03
C LYS A 177 -7.13 19.57 6.04
N PHE A 178 -6.12 19.82 5.21
CA PHE A 178 -4.89 19.04 5.22
C PHE A 178 -4.06 19.42 6.43
N ASN A 179 -3.97 18.51 7.39
CA ASN A 179 -3.25 18.71 8.63
C ASN A 179 -2.49 17.43 9.03
N PRO A 180 -1.19 17.34 8.71
CA PRO A 180 -0.36 16.19 9.11
C PRO A 180 -0.40 15.90 10.62
N ASP A 181 -0.65 16.92 11.46
CA ASP A 181 -0.71 16.75 12.91
C ASP A 181 -1.84 15.83 13.37
N HIS A 182 -2.79 15.47 12.51
CA HIS A 182 -3.73 14.39 12.80
C HIS A 182 -3.01 13.06 13.08
N PHE A 183 -1.77 12.88 12.63
CA PHE A 183 -0.99 11.67 12.82
C PHE A 183 0.13 11.79 13.85
N LEU A 184 0.12 12.85 14.67
CA LEU A 184 0.97 12.93 15.85
C LEU A 184 0.76 11.69 16.75
N PRO A 185 1.83 11.13 17.35
CA PRO A 185 1.76 9.88 18.11
C PRO A 185 0.65 9.86 19.18
N GLU A 186 0.48 10.96 19.92
CA GLU A 186 -0.53 11.09 20.96
C GLU A 186 -1.96 11.15 20.39
N LYS A 187 -2.16 11.71 19.19
CA LYS A 187 -3.49 11.72 18.55
C LYS A 187 -3.83 10.36 17.98
N VAL A 188 -2.84 9.65 17.43
CA VAL A 188 -3.01 8.26 16.97
C VAL A 188 -3.35 7.34 18.15
N ALA A 189 -2.61 7.46 19.26
CA ALA A 189 -2.84 6.64 20.46
C ALA A 189 -4.23 6.82 21.07
N ASN A 190 -4.80 8.03 20.99
CA ASN A 190 -6.15 8.32 21.49
C ASN A 190 -7.27 8.08 20.47
N ARG A 191 -6.94 7.79 19.21
CA ARG A 191 -7.92 7.56 18.15
C ARG A 191 -8.33 6.10 18.13
N HIS A 192 -9.62 5.86 17.89
CA HIS A 192 -10.12 4.50 17.69
C HIS A 192 -9.36 3.79 16.55
N PRO A 193 -8.91 2.53 16.71
CA PRO A 193 -8.02 1.87 15.75
C PRO A 193 -8.64 1.72 14.35
N TYR A 194 -9.97 1.61 14.26
CA TYR A 194 -10.69 1.51 12.98
C TYR A 194 -11.10 2.84 12.37
N ALA A 195 -10.66 3.98 12.91
CA ALA A 195 -10.99 5.30 12.38
C ALA A 195 -10.13 5.71 11.17
N TYR A 196 -9.00 5.03 10.96
CA TYR A 196 -8.10 5.24 9.83
C TYR A 196 -7.75 3.89 9.19
N ILE A 197 -8.35 3.60 8.03
CA ILE A 197 -8.25 2.29 7.35
C ILE A 197 -7.97 2.44 5.84
N PRO A 198 -6.88 3.10 5.43
CA PRO A 198 -6.57 3.37 4.03
C PRO A 198 -6.31 2.11 3.17
N PHE A 199 -6.12 0.94 3.79
CA PHE A 199 -5.71 -0.32 3.13
C PHE A 199 -6.65 -1.52 3.42
N SER A 200 -7.91 -1.28 3.80
CA SER A 200 -8.90 -2.34 4.14
C SER A 200 -9.77 -2.80 2.98
#